data_AF-A0A1V5BTN7-F1
#
_entry.id   AF-A0A1V5BTN7-F1
#
_cell.length_a   1.000
_cell.length_b   1.000
_cell.length_c   1.000
_cell.angle_alpha   90.00
_cell.angle_beta   90.00
_cell.angle_gamma   90.00
#
_symmetry.space_group_name_H-M   'P 1'
#
loop_
_entity.id
_entity.type
_entity.pdbx_description
1 polymer ?
#
loop_
_entity_poly.entity_id
_entity_poly.type
_entity_poly.pdbx_seq_one_letter_code
_entity_poly.pdbx_strand_id
1 'polypeptide(L)'
;MLLSHTTGIVDYGSINWVVQAFLADPARVWSPEEIVQAALDEGPSFLPGEQFQYSNTNTFILGMLIEQLTGRTIKEEMQARIFTSLGLTRTYFPTTPFIDDALARGYAELNGTLTDFTDFSPSFPWAAGAIISTLSDMKTYVEALVGGRLLGPVMQQERMSWWEAKSAGFWGEGYPSSRYGLYLMSYGGFVGHSGDSIGFATMAVSNPTTGDTIVFMSNSGSFDHNLFLKKVIQIVFPEISL
;
A
#
# COMPACT_ATOMS: atom_id res chain seq x y z
N MET A 1 4.29 10.59 12.25
CA MET A 1 4.27 9.32 13.01
C MET A 1 3.39 8.29 12.35
N LEU A 2 2.06 8.48 12.27
CA LEU A 2 1.18 7.61 11.49
C LEU A 2 1.68 7.46 10.04
N LEU A 3 1.88 8.60 9.35
CA LEU A 3 2.40 8.68 7.98
C LEU A 3 3.79 8.06 7.76
N SER A 4 4.57 7.91 8.83
CA SER A 4 5.96 7.45 8.80
C SER A 4 6.11 6.06 9.42
N HIS A 5 5.02 5.41 9.83
CA HIS A 5 5.04 4.12 10.54
C HIS A 5 5.99 4.07 11.75
N THR A 6 6.00 5.14 12.54
CA THR A 6 6.82 5.26 13.76
C THR A 6 5.98 5.31 15.05
N THR A 7 4.81 4.70 15.04
CA THR A 7 3.83 4.80 16.14
C THR A 7 3.99 3.73 17.23
N GLY A 8 4.53 2.57 16.89
CA GLY A 8 4.50 1.38 17.76
C GLY A 8 3.17 0.62 17.75
N ILE A 9 2.19 1.04 16.93
CA ILE A 9 0.89 0.38 16.83
C ILE A 9 1.02 -0.89 15.99
N VAL A 10 0.59 -2.03 16.56
CA VAL A 10 0.63 -3.34 15.92
C VAL A 10 -0.14 -3.35 14.60
N ASP A 11 0.38 -4.06 13.60
CA ASP A 11 -0.32 -4.28 12.33
C ASP A 11 -1.44 -5.30 12.53
N TYR A 12 -2.69 -4.94 12.22
CA TYR A 12 -3.84 -5.84 12.40
C TYR A 12 -3.70 -7.14 11.60
N GLY A 13 -3.00 -7.10 10.45
CA GLY A 13 -2.72 -8.27 9.62
C GLY A 13 -1.78 -9.29 10.28
N SER A 14 -1.14 -8.94 11.40
CA SER A 14 -0.30 -9.84 12.19
C SER A 14 -1.06 -10.48 13.38
N ILE A 15 -2.28 -10.01 13.68
CA ILE A 15 -3.06 -10.45 14.82
C ILE A 15 -3.77 -11.76 14.48
N ASN A 16 -3.44 -12.84 15.17
CA ASN A 16 -3.88 -14.19 14.81
C ASN A 16 -5.41 -14.30 14.71
N TRP A 17 -6.17 -13.78 15.69
CA TRP A 17 -7.63 -13.91 15.65
C TRP A 17 -8.26 -13.10 14.49
N VAL A 18 -7.68 -11.96 14.12
CA VAL A 18 -8.15 -11.13 13.00
C VAL A 18 -7.96 -11.89 11.68
N VAL A 19 -6.77 -12.46 11.48
CA VAL A 19 -6.46 -13.27 10.29
C VAL A 19 -7.34 -14.51 10.21
N GLN A 20 -7.54 -15.22 11.33
CA GLN A 20 -8.40 -16.41 11.36
C GLN A 20 -9.87 -16.06 11.06
N ALA A 21 -10.38 -14.94 11.58
CA ALA A 21 -11.73 -14.48 11.29
C ALA A 21 -11.89 -14.08 9.81
N PHE A 22 -10.88 -13.44 9.21
CA PHE A 22 -10.87 -13.15 7.77
C PHE A 22 -10.87 -14.42 6.91
N LEU A 23 -10.02 -15.40 7.23
CA LEU A 23 -9.96 -16.66 6.48
C LEU A 23 -11.24 -17.50 6.62
N ALA A 24 -11.91 -17.42 7.78
CA ALA A 24 -13.17 -18.12 8.02
C ALA A 24 -14.36 -17.49 7.27
N ASP A 25 -14.37 -16.17 7.10
CA ASP A 25 -15.39 -15.43 6.36
C ASP A 25 -14.78 -14.22 5.62
N PRO A 26 -14.24 -14.43 4.40
CA PRO A 26 -13.64 -13.34 3.62
C PRO A 26 -14.63 -12.24 3.23
N ALA A 27 -15.95 -12.53 3.24
CA ALA A 27 -17.00 -11.56 2.93
C ALA A 27 -17.42 -10.72 4.15
N ARG A 28 -16.88 -11.00 5.34
CA ARG A 28 -17.16 -10.26 6.56
C ARG A 28 -16.91 -8.77 6.38
N VAL A 29 -17.88 -7.96 6.78
CA VAL A 29 -17.71 -6.51 6.85
C VAL A 29 -17.08 -6.14 8.19
N TRP A 30 -16.01 -5.36 8.12
CA TRP A 30 -15.21 -4.89 9.25
C TRP A 30 -15.43 -3.39 9.41
N SER A 31 -15.64 -2.93 10.63
CA SER A 31 -15.59 -1.48 10.91
C SER A 31 -14.14 -1.03 11.09
N PRO A 32 -13.78 0.21 10.68
CA PRO A 32 -12.47 0.76 10.98
C PRO A 32 -12.13 0.75 12.47
N GLU A 33 -13.12 1.05 13.32
CA GLU A 33 -13.00 1.05 14.78
C GLU A 33 -12.65 -0.33 15.34
N GLU A 34 -13.27 -1.39 14.81
CA GLU A 34 -12.96 -2.77 15.22
C GLU A 34 -11.51 -3.14 14.91
N ILE A 35 -11.03 -2.84 13.70
CA ILE A 35 -9.65 -3.13 13.29
C ILE A 35 -8.64 -2.34 14.14
N VAL A 36 -8.92 -1.06 14.38
CA VAL A 36 -8.06 -0.23 15.23
C VAL A 36 -8.08 -0.72 16.66
N GLN A 37 -9.24 -1.06 17.23
CA GLN A 37 -9.34 -1.55 18.60
C GLN A 37 -8.58 -2.87 18.79
N ALA A 38 -8.69 -3.79 17.82
CA ALA A 38 -7.92 -5.04 17.83
C ALA A 38 -6.42 -4.81 18.01
N ALA A 39 -5.86 -3.84 17.29
CA ALA A 39 -4.46 -3.49 17.38
C ALA A 39 -4.08 -2.72 18.66
N LEU A 40 -5.00 -1.92 19.21
CA LEU A 40 -4.78 -1.23 20.48
C LEU A 40 -4.78 -2.19 21.67
N ASP A 41 -5.56 -3.27 21.61
CA ASP A 41 -5.64 -4.28 22.66
C ASP A 41 -4.34 -5.09 22.84
N GLU A 42 -3.52 -5.20 21.80
CA GLU A 42 -2.17 -5.81 21.87
C GLU A 42 -1.17 -4.94 22.65
N GLY A 43 -1.45 -3.63 22.80
CA GLY A 43 -0.52 -2.65 23.33
C GLY A 43 0.59 -2.25 22.34
N PRO A 44 1.40 -1.24 22.68
CA PRO A 44 2.46 -0.75 21.79
C PRO A 44 3.64 -1.74 21.73
N SER A 45 4.14 -1.99 20.52
CA SER A 45 5.36 -2.79 20.30
C SER A 45 6.65 -2.07 20.74
N PHE A 46 6.64 -0.73 20.75
CA PHE A 46 7.73 0.15 21.18
C PHE A 46 7.17 1.56 21.45
N LEU A 47 7.96 2.47 22.05
CA LEU A 47 7.46 3.82 22.32
C LEU A 47 7.37 4.64 21.03
N PRO A 48 6.35 5.51 20.88
CA PRO A 48 6.18 6.32 19.69
C PRO A 48 7.46 7.09 19.33
N GLY A 49 7.94 6.92 18.10
CA GLY A 49 9.08 7.64 17.53
C GLY A 49 10.44 6.97 17.71
N GLU A 50 10.53 5.89 18.49
CA GLU A 50 11.80 5.19 18.71
C GLU A 50 12.29 4.42 17.48
N GLN A 51 11.36 3.82 16.72
CA GLN A 51 11.67 2.90 15.63
C GLN A 51 10.67 3.03 14.48
N PHE A 52 11.03 2.48 13.32
CA PHE A 52 10.13 2.24 12.21
C PHE A 52 9.62 0.80 12.24
N GLN A 53 8.29 0.63 12.14
CA GLN A 53 7.60 -0.64 11.96
C GLN A 53 6.36 -0.40 11.12
N TYR A 54 6.34 -0.95 9.90
CA TYR A 54 5.18 -0.87 9.02
C TYR A 54 3.95 -1.47 9.71
N SER A 55 2.81 -0.77 9.57
CA SER A 55 1.56 -1.16 10.21
C SER A 55 0.41 -0.55 9.44
N ASN A 56 -0.45 -1.38 8.86
CA ASN A 56 -1.62 -0.94 8.11
C ASN A 56 -2.67 -0.30 9.03
N THR A 57 -2.64 -0.61 10.33
CA THR A 57 -3.46 0.05 11.36
C THR A 57 -3.23 1.57 11.38
N ASN A 58 -2.00 2.04 11.13
CA ASN A 58 -1.73 3.47 11.00
C ASN A 58 -2.54 4.10 9.85
N THR A 59 -2.70 3.37 8.74
CA THR A 59 -3.47 3.83 7.58
C THR A 59 -4.97 3.85 7.86
N PHE A 60 -5.47 2.89 8.63
CA PHE A 60 -6.86 2.90 9.12
C PHE A 60 -7.14 4.17 9.93
N ILE A 61 -6.27 4.49 10.89
CA ILE A 61 -6.43 5.70 11.70
C ILE A 61 -6.40 6.96 10.81
N LEU A 62 -5.53 7.01 9.80
CA LEU A 62 -5.50 8.12 8.84
C LEU A 62 -6.80 8.23 8.03
N GLY A 63 -7.38 7.09 7.61
CA GLY A 63 -8.69 7.05 6.95
C GLY A 63 -9.79 7.63 7.83
N MET A 64 -9.86 7.19 9.09
CA MET A 64 -10.83 7.69 10.08
C MET A 64 -10.66 9.20 10.33
N LEU A 65 -9.42 9.68 10.43
CA LEU A 65 -9.12 11.11 10.58
C LEU A 65 -9.57 11.92 9.37
N ILE A 66 -9.37 11.41 8.14
CA ILE A 66 -9.87 12.07 6.92
C ILE A 66 -11.39 12.21 6.99
N GLU A 67 -12.11 11.14 7.34
CA GLU A 67 -13.58 11.20 7.41
C GLU A 67 -14.06 12.14 8.51
N GLN A 68 -13.44 12.09 9.69
CA GLN A 68 -13.79 12.95 10.81
C GLN A 68 -13.54 14.44 10.51
N LEU A 69 -12.42 14.78 9.86
CA LEU A 69 -12.03 16.17 9.61
C LEU A 69 -12.78 16.79 8.42
N THR A 70 -13.18 15.97 7.44
CA THR A 70 -13.83 16.47 6.23
C THR A 70 -15.35 16.31 6.25
N GLY A 71 -15.88 15.42 7.10
CA GLY A 71 -17.28 15.01 7.09
C GLY A 71 -17.69 14.21 5.85
N ARG A 72 -16.72 13.71 5.07
CA ARG A 72 -16.91 12.96 3.81
C ARG A 72 -16.20 11.62 3.89
N THR A 73 -16.72 10.61 3.21
CA THR A 73 -16.11 9.28 3.20
C THR A 73 -14.74 9.30 2.49
N ILE A 74 -13.84 8.37 2.83
CA ILE A 74 -12.55 8.27 2.14
C ILE A 74 -12.72 8.03 0.64
N LYS A 75 -13.78 7.30 0.25
CA LYS A 75 -14.17 7.08 -1.14
C LYS A 75 -14.43 8.41 -1.85
N GLU A 76 -15.20 9.30 -1.25
CA GLU A 76 -15.52 10.60 -1.82
C GLU A 76 -14.30 11.53 -1.89
N GLU A 77 -13.45 11.52 -0.86
CA GLU A 77 -12.23 12.32 -0.83
C GLU A 77 -11.21 11.84 -1.87
N MET A 78 -11.00 10.52 -2.01
CA MET A 78 -10.13 9.95 -3.04
C MET A 78 -10.67 10.22 -4.45
N GLN A 79 -11.98 10.05 -4.66
CA GLN A 79 -12.61 10.34 -5.95
C GLN A 79 -12.40 11.81 -6.34
N ALA A 80 -12.66 12.74 -5.42
CA ALA A 80 -12.60 14.17 -5.72
C ALA A 80 -11.16 14.68 -5.87
N ARG A 81 -10.27 14.32 -4.93
CA ARG A 81 -8.92 14.91 -4.86
C ARG A 81 -7.89 14.23 -5.75
N ILE A 82 -8.07 12.93 -6.02
CA ILE A 82 -7.07 12.12 -6.70
C ILE A 82 -7.63 11.62 -8.03
N PHE A 83 -8.68 10.78 -8.00
CA PHE A 83 -9.09 10.04 -9.21
C PHE A 83 -9.62 10.98 -10.29
N THR A 84 -10.54 11.88 -9.95
CA THR A 84 -11.08 12.86 -10.91
C THR A 84 -10.02 13.88 -11.33
N SER A 85 -9.21 14.37 -10.38
CA SER A 85 -8.16 15.36 -10.63
C SER A 85 -7.09 14.87 -11.61
N LEU A 86 -6.75 13.57 -11.54
CA LEU A 86 -5.77 12.94 -12.43
C LEU A 86 -6.39 12.25 -13.65
N GLY A 87 -7.73 12.22 -13.77
CA GLY A 87 -8.41 11.54 -14.87
C GLY A 87 -8.31 10.01 -14.82
N LEU A 88 -8.24 9.41 -13.62
CA LEU A 88 -8.13 7.96 -13.41
C LEU A 88 -9.50 7.29 -13.55
N THR A 89 -9.96 7.16 -14.79
CA THR A 89 -11.33 6.69 -15.10
C THR A 89 -11.58 5.21 -14.78
N ARG A 90 -10.53 4.42 -14.53
CA ARG A 90 -10.61 3.00 -14.19
C ARG A 90 -10.03 2.72 -12.80
N THR A 91 -9.96 3.74 -11.95
CA THR A 91 -9.58 3.62 -10.54
C THR A 91 -10.76 3.98 -9.66
N TYR A 92 -11.05 3.14 -8.68
CA TYR A 92 -12.17 3.37 -7.77
C TYR A 92 -11.94 2.73 -6.39
N PHE A 93 -12.71 3.22 -5.41
CA PHE A 93 -12.77 2.63 -4.07
C PHE A 93 -13.97 1.68 -3.99
N PRO A 94 -13.76 0.35 -3.90
CA PRO A 94 -14.84 -0.63 -3.86
C PRO A 94 -15.63 -0.55 -2.55
N THR A 95 -16.93 -0.88 -2.62
CA THR A 95 -17.84 -0.91 -1.47
C THR A 95 -18.56 -2.25 -1.31
N THR A 96 -18.27 -3.21 -2.18
CA THR A 96 -18.83 -4.57 -2.16
C THR A 96 -17.71 -5.59 -2.30
N PRO A 97 -17.82 -6.78 -1.69
CA PRO A 97 -16.84 -7.86 -1.85
C PRO A 97 -16.72 -8.37 -3.29
N PHE A 98 -17.78 -8.25 -4.07
CA PHE A 98 -17.85 -8.73 -5.45
C PHE A 98 -17.19 -7.74 -6.39
N ILE A 99 -16.24 -8.25 -7.19
CA ILE A 99 -15.63 -7.50 -8.27
C ILE A 99 -16.23 -7.92 -9.62
N ASP A 100 -16.15 -7.03 -10.61
CA ASP A 100 -16.64 -7.28 -11.98
C ASP A 100 -15.87 -8.45 -12.63
N ASP A 101 -16.55 -9.34 -13.36
CA ASP A 101 -15.95 -10.44 -14.13
C ASP A 101 -14.89 -9.98 -15.14
N ALA A 102 -14.91 -8.70 -15.53
CA ALA A 102 -13.89 -8.08 -16.37
C ALA A 102 -12.54 -7.85 -15.65
N LEU A 103 -12.49 -7.98 -14.32
CA LEU A 103 -11.26 -7.85 -13.53
C LEU A 103 -10.53 -9.19 -13.41
N ALA A 104 -9.22 -9.11 -13.23
CA ALA A 104 -8.39 -10.30 -13.05
C ALA A 104 -8.78 -11.02 -11.75
N ARG A 105 -8.88 -12.35 -11.82
CA ARG A 105 -9.04 -13.19 -10.64
C ARG A 105 -7.75 -13.28 -9.83
N GLY A 106 -7.84 -13.16 -8.52
CA GLY A 106 -6.71 -13.19 -7.60
C GLY A 106 -6.55 -14.55 -6.94
N TYR A 107 -5.32 -15.05 -6.87
CA TYR A 107 -5.03 -16.36 -6.30
C TYR A 107 -3.97 -16.31 -5.21
N ALA A 108 -4.18 -17.04 -4.12
CA ALA A 108 -3.17 -17.22 -3.08
C ALA A 108 -3.05 -18.69 -2.69
N GLU A 109 -1.85 -19.11 -2.30
CA GLU A 109 -1.64 -20.46 -1.79
C GLU A 109 -2.02 -20.52 -0.31
N LEU A 110 -3.00 -21.38 0.02
CA LEU A 110 -3.40 -21.69 1.39
C LEU A 110 -3.14 -23.17 1.64
N ASN A 111 -2.23 -23.49 2.57
CA ASN A 111 -1.85 -24.87 2.91
C ASN A 111 -1.50 -25.73 1.68
N GLY A 112 -0.72 -25.18 0.73
CA GLY A 112 -0.32 -25.87 -0.50
C GLY A 112 -1.40 -25.92 -1.59
N THR A 113 -2.54 -25.26 -1.40
CA THR A 113 -3.64 -25.23 -2.37
C THR A 113 -3.82 -23.82 -2.94
N LEU A 114 -3.74 -23.69 -4.26
CA LEU A 114 -4.07 -22.44 -4.95
C LEU A 114 -5.57 -22.16 -4.80
N THR A 115 -5.88 -21.10 -4.06
CA THR A 115 -7.25 -20.71 -3.70
C THR A 115 -7.60 -19.40 -4.40
N ASP A 116 -8.82 -19.35 -4.96
CA ASP A 116 -9.38 -18.14 -5.55
C ASP A 116 -9.82 -17.18 -4.42
N PHE A 117 -9.14 -16.04 -4.33
CA PHE A 117 -9.39 -14.96 -3.38
C PHE A 117 -9.80 -13.68 -4.11
N THR A 118 -10.48 -13.83 -5.25
CA THR A 118 -10.94 -12.70 -6.06
C THR A 118 -11.94 -11.83 -5.29
N ASP A 119 -12.91 -12.48 -4.62
CA ASP A 119 -13.98 -11.79 -3.91
C ASP A 119 -13.73 -11.84 -2.40
N PHE A 120 -13.40 -10.70 -1.81
CA PHE A 120 -13.36 -10.51 -0.36
C PHE A 120 -13.75 -9.09 0.00
N SER A 121 -14.19 -8.88 1.24
CA SER A 121 -14.71 -7.58 1.66
C SER A 121 -13.64 -6.50 1.57
N PRO A 122 -13.90 -5.39 0.83
CA PRO A 122 -12.96 -4.28 0.73
C PRO A 122 -12.79 -3.53 2.05
N SER A 123 -13.63 -3.81 3.05
CA SER A 123 -13.48 -3.26 4.40
C SER A 123 -12.30 -3.87 5.16
N PHE A 124 -11.81 -5.06 4.77
CA PHE A 124 -10.67 -5.69 5.43
C PHE A 124 -9.37 -4.90 5.17
N PRO A 125 -9.00 -4.56 3.91
CA PRO A 125 -7.87 -3.67 3.65
C PRO A 125 -8.24 -2.18 3.77
N TRP A 126 -9.49 -1.80 3.47
CA TRP A 126 -10.02 -0.44 3.51
C TRP A 126 -9.02 0.65 3.07
N ALA A 127 -8.77 1.67 3.91
CA ALA A 127 -7.84 2.76 3.62
C ALA A 127 -6.40 2.30 3.38
N ALA A 128 -6.01 1.12 3.86
CA ALA A 128 -4.66 0.59 3.72
C ALA A 128 -4.39 -0.09 2.37
N GLY A 129 -5.41 -0.50 1.62
CA GLY A 129 -5.16 -1.24 0.37
C GLY A 129 -6.37 -1.63 -0.48
N ALA A 130 -7.56 -1.05 -0.28
CA ALA A 130 -8.77 -1.48 -1.00
C ALA A 130 -8.89 -0.99 -2.45
N ILE A 131 -8.06 -0.03 -2.90
CA ILE A 131 -8.25 0.62 -4.20
C ILE A 131 -8.04 -0.36 -5.35
N ILE A 132 -8.98 -0.38 -6.29
CA ILE A 132 -8.88 -1.14 -7.54
C ILE A 132 -8.45 -0.18 -8.65
N SER A 133 -7.53 -0.62 -9.51
CA SER A 133 -6.96 0.22 -10.57
C SER A 133 -6.50 -0.60 -11.78
N THR A 134 -5.89 0.07 -12.76
CA THR A 134 -5.29 -0.54 -13.96
C THR A 134 -3.84 -0.10 -14.13
N LEU A 135 -3.06 -0.81 -14.94
CA LEU A 135 -1.66 -0.44 -15.24
C LEU A 135 -1.53 1.00 -15.74
N SER A 136 -2.44 1.46 -16.61
CA SER A 136 -2.38 2.83 -17.15
C SER A 136 -2.63 3.88 -16.06
N ASP A 137 -3.65 3.66 -15.23
CA ASP A 137 -4.05 4.63 -14.23
C ASP A 137 -3.04 4.66 -13.08
N MET A 138 -2.46 3.50 -12.72
CA MET A 138 -1.35 3.43 -11.77
C MET A 138 -0.09 4.14 -12.30
N LYS A 139 0.21 4.05 -13.60
CA LYS A 139 1.31 4.83 -14.21
C LYS A 139 1.07 6.32 -14.04
N THR A 140 -0.11 6.82 -14.41
CA THR A 140 -0.48 8.23 -14.25
C THR A 140 -0.44 8.67 -12.79
N TYR A 141 -0.94 7.83 -11.88
CA TYR A 141 -0.93 8.10 -10.45
C TYR A 141 0.49 8.22 -9.90
N VAL A 142 1.36 7.23 -10.16
CA VAL A 142 2.72 7.25 -9.58
C VAL A 142 3.57 8.38 -10.14
N GLU A 143 3.46 8.69 -11.43
CA GLU A 143 4.11 9.85 -12.04
C GLU A 143 3.66 11.16 -11.38
N ALA A 144 2.36 11.32 -11.14
CA ALA A 144 1.83 12.51 -10.47
C ALA A 144 2.22 12.59 -8.98
N LEU A 145 2.23 11.45 -8.29
CA LEU A 145 2.60 11.34 -6.88
C LEU A 145 4.07 11.72 -6.67
N VAL A 146 4.97 11.11 -7.44
CA VAL A 146 6.42 11.32 -7.36
C VAL A 146 6.79 12.71 -7.89
N GLY A 147 6.19 13.15 -8.99
CA GLY A 147 6.40 14.48 -9.57
C GLY A 147 5.82 15.64 -8.75
N GLY A 148 5.14 15.37 -7.64
CA GLY A 148 4.63 16.42 -6.74
C GLY A 148 3.42 17.18 -7.27
N ARG A 149 2.63 16.60 -8.18
CA ARG A 149 1.44 17.25 -8.76
C ARG A 149 0.25 17.29 -7.80
N LEU A 150 0.26 16.47 -6.75
CA LEU A 150 -0.84 16.31 -5.80
C LEU A 150 -0.69 17.15 -4.52
N LEU A 151 0.49 17.71 -4.25
CA LEU A 151 0.77 18.51 -3.06
C LEU A 151 1.55 19.77 -3.42
N GLY A 152 1.44 20.80 -2.57
CA GLY A 152 2.32 21.96 -2.66
C GLY A 152 3.80 21.57 -2.44
N PRO A 153 4.75 22.38 -2.92
CA PRO A 153 6.18 22.02 -2.91
C PRO A 153 6.73 21.72 -1.51
N VAL A 154 6.28 22.43 -0.48
CA VAL A 154 6.69 22.20 0.92
C VAL A 154 6.25 20.82 1.41
N MET A 155 4.98 20.46 1.18
CA MET A 155 4.46 19.15 1.59
C MET A 155 5.05 18.01 0.75
N GLN A 156 5.36 18.23 -0.52
CA GLN A 156 6.06 17.24 -1.35
C GLN A 156 7.48 16.99 -0.83
N GLN A 157 8.20 18.06 -0.46
CA GLN A 157 9.52 17.96 0.14
C GLN A 157 9.45 17.19 1.47
N GLU A 158 8.45 17.46 2.31
CA GLU A 158 8.23 16.72 3.55
C GLU A 158 7.90 15.24 3.28
N ARG A 159 7.07 14.93 2.29
CA ARG A 159 6.76 13.54 1.91
C ARG A 159 8.01 12.74 1.51
N MET A 160 8.95 13.41 0.85
CA MET A 160 10.25 12.88 0.44
C MET A 160 11.34 13.04 1.51
N SER A 161 10.97 13.35 2.75
CA SER A 161 11.91 13.26 3.88
C SER A 161 12.10 11.79 4.27
N TRP A 162 13.30 11.29 3.98
CA TRP A 162 13.61 9.87 4.11
C TRP A 162 14.09 9.54 5.52
N TRP A 163 13.51 8.49 6.10
CA TRP A 163 14.14 7.77 7.19
C TRP A 163 15.06 6.70 6.59
N GLU A 164 16.26 6.51 7.14
CA GLU A 164 17.08 5.35 6.79
C GLU A 164 16.29 4.10 7.18
N ALA A 165 15.91 3.27 6.21
CA ALA A 165 15.15 2.05 6.44
C ALA A 165 16.05 0.94 7.03
N LYS A 166 16.89 1.27 8.01
CA LYS A 166 17.79 0.33 8.71
C LYS A 166 17.03 -0.75 9.49
N SER A 167 15.72 -0.60 9.66
CA SER A 167 14.84 -1.55 10.35
C SER A 167 13.72 -2.14 9.47
N ALA A 168 13.68 -1.85 8.17
CA ALA A 168 12.65 -2.40 7.30
C ALA A 168 12.98 -3.84 6.87
N GLY A 169 13.09 -4.78 7.83
CA GLY A 169 13.09 -6.21 7.54
C GLY A 169 12.00 -6.61 6.53
N PHE A 170 12.18 -7.73 5.83
CA PHE A 170 11.45 -8.14 4.60
C PHE A 170 11.55 -7.17 3.39
N TRP A 171 11.68 -5.84 3.60
CA TRP A 171 11.67 -4.82 2.54
C TRP A 171 13.05 -4.22 2.22
N GLY A 172 14.01 -4.38 3.13
CA GLY A 172 15.41 -3.95 3.02
C GLY A 172 16.39 -5.12 2.87
N GLU A 173 15.93 -6.38 2.95
CA GLU A 173 16.77 -7.53 2.65
C GLU A 173 17.15 -7.52 1.16
N GLY A 174 18.37 -7.05 0.88
CA GLY A 174 18.94 -7.02 -0.45
C GLY A 174 18.96 -5.66 -1.15
N TYR A 175 18.59 -4.57 -0.47
CA TYR A 175 18.75 -3.20 -0.96
C TYR A 175 19.31 -2.27 0.13
N PRO A 176 20.64 -2.11 0.21
CA PRO A 176 21.29 -1.19 1.14
C PRO A 176 20.81 0.27 1.01
N SER A 177 20.27 0.63 -0.17
CA SER A 177 19.84 1.98 -0.53
C SER A 177 18.35 2.26 -0.27
N SER A 178 17.57 1.26 0.17
CA SER A 178 16.13 1.43 0.37
C SER A 178 15.81 2.43 1.48
N ARG A 179 14.82 3.29 1.24
CA ARG A 179 14.38 4.34 2.18
C ARG A 179 12.86 4.37 2.26
N TYR A 180 12.34 4.77 3.42
CA TYR A 180 10.92 4.98 3.63
C TYR A 180 10.67 6.44 4.02
N GLY A 181 9.82 7.13 3.26
CA GLY A 181 9.36 8.49 3.50
C GLY A 181 7.96 8.49 4.11
N LEU A 182 7.14 9.50 3.81
CA LEU A 182 5.73 9.46 4.19
C LEU A 182 4.93 8.66 3.15
N TYR A 183 4.67 7.38 3.43
CA TYR A 183 4.04 6.41 2.50
C TYR A 183 4.71 6.28 1.12
N LEU A 184 6.02 6.54 1.05
CA LEU A 184 6.82 6.36 -0.16
C LEU A 184 8.05 5.51 0.15
N MET A 185 8.34 4.59 -0.75
CA MET A 185 9.55 3.78 -0.76
C MET A 185 10.47 4.24 -1.88
N SER A 186 11.78 4.19 -1.65
CA SER A 186 12.80 4.43 -2.66
C SER A 186 13.61 3.16 -2.90
N TYR A 187 13.79 2.78 -4.17
CA TYR A 187 14.50 1.60 -4.65
C TYR A 187 15.53 2.02 -5.70
N GLY A 188 16.77 2.32 -5.28
CA GLY A 188 17.80 2.77 -6.23
C GLY A 188 17.41 4.04 -7.02
N GLY A 189 16.64 4.95 -6.41
CA GLY A 189 16.18 6.18 -7.06
C GLY A 189 14.80 6.09 -7.71
N PHE A 190 14.24 4.89 -7.89
CA PHE A 190 12.82 4.72 -8.19
C PHE A 190 11.99 4.92 -6.93
N VAL A 191 11.02 5.82 -6.97
CA VAL A 191 10.18 6.19 -5.82
C VAL A 191 8.74 5.75 -6.07
N GLY A 192 8.08 5.20 -5.07
CA GLY A 192 6.68 4.77 -5.19
C GLY A 192 6.27 3.88 -4.03
N HIS A 193 5.53 2.82 -4.29
CA HIS A 193 5.18 1.83 -3.26
C HIS A 193 4.88 0.47 -3.88
N SER A 194 5.19 -0.58 -3.12
CA SER A 194 4.71 -1.94 -3.35
C SER A 194 3.25 -2.10 -2.90
N GLY A 195 2.62 -3.22 -3.20
CA GLY A 195 1.33 -3.57 -2.62
C GLY A 195 1.16 -5.06 -2.60
N ASP A 196 0.82 -5.59 -1.43
CA ASP A 196 0.49 -6.99 -1.23
C ASP A 196 -0.91 -7.08 -0.64
N SER A 197 -1.77 -7.77 -1.36
CA SER A 197 -3.09 -8.16 -0.89
C SER A 197 -3.25 -9.64 -1.13
N ILE A 198 -4.19 -10.27 -0.44
CA ILE A 198 -4.48 -11.67 -0.72
C ILE A 198 -4.92 -11.80 -2.18
N GLY A 199 -4.25 -12.67 -2.92
CA GLY A 199 -4.54 -12.87 -4.35
C GLY A 199 -3.80 -11.94 -5.31
N PHE A 200 -3.16 -10.85 -4.85
CA PHE A 200 -2.61 -9.83 -5.75
C PHE A 200 -1.30 -9.21 -5.21
N ALA A 201 -0.33 -9.01 -6.10
CA ALA A 201 0.89 -8.27 -5.81
C ALA A 201 1.11 -7.17 -6.85
N THR A 202 1.48 -5.97 -6.42
CA THR A 202 1.64 -4.80 -7.30
C THR A 202 2.90 -4.03 -6.96
N MET A 203 3.51 -3.39 -7.95
CA MET A 203 4.52 -2.36 -7.76
C MET A 203 4.23 -1.20 -8.70
N ALA A 204 4.31 0.02 -8.20
CA ALA A 204 4.29 1.22 -9.00
C ALA A 204 5.36 2.17 -8.50
N VAL A 205 6.37 2.44 -9.33
CA VAL A 205 7.48 3.33 -9.00
C VAL A 205 7.87 4.20 -10.19
N SER A 206 8.33 5.42 -9.92
CA SER A 206 8.81 6.38 -10.90
C SER A 206 10.13 7.01 -10.45
N ASN A 207 11.07 7.22 -11.36
CA ASN A 207 12.33 7.88 -11.08
C ASN A 207 12.18 9.39 -11.37
N PRO A 208 12.19 10.26 -10.34
CA PRO A 208 12.00 11.70 -10.54
C PRO A 208 13.14 12.38 -11.34
N THR A 209 14.29 11.73 -11.46
CA THR A 209 15.47 12.27 -12.17
C THR A 209 15.39 11.97 -13.66
N THR A 210 15.04 10.74 -14.03
CA THR A 210 15.02 10.30 -15.45
C THR A 210 13.63 10.38 -16.08
N GLY A 211 12.57 10.34 -15.28
CA GLY A 211 11.18 10.24 -15.74
C GLY A 211 10.73 8.81 -16.05
N ASP A 212 11.60 7.81 -15.86
CA ASP A 212 11.25 6.41 -16.10
C ASP A 212 10.25 5.90 -15.06
N THR A 213 9.29 5.09 -15.50
CA THR A 213 8.22 4.57 -14.64
C THR A 213 8.04 3.08 -14.86
N ILE A 214 8.00 2.32 -13.76
CA ILE A 214 7.78 0.88 -13.74
C ILE A 214 6.48 0.61 -12.99
N VAL A 215 5.53 -0.04 -13.67
CA VAL A 215 4.30 -0.54 -13.06
C VAL A 215 4.12 -1.99 -13.46
N PHE A 216 3.88 -2.86 -12.50
CA PHE A 216 3.43 -4.22 -12.76
C PHE A 216 2.41 -4.67 -11.73
N MET A 217 1.56 -5.60 -12.16
CA MET A 217 0.49 -6.20 -11.36
C MET A 217 0.52 -7.71 -11.61
N SER A 218 0.45 -8.48 -10.54
CA SER A 218 0.35 -9.93 -10.53
C SER A 218 -0.96 -10.31 -9.84
N ASN A 219 -1.65 -11.30 -10.40
CA ASN A 219 -2.85 -11.89 -9.82
C ASN A 219 -2.53 -13.16 -9.00
N SER A 220 -1.30 -13.21 -8.49
CA SER A 220 -0.85 -14.16 -7.48
C SER A 220 -0.31 -13.38 -6.30
N GLY A 221 -0.90 -13.58 -5.11
CA GLY A 221 -0.43 -13.00 -3.86
C GLY A 221 0.90 -13.60 -3.36
N SER A 222 1.39 -14.66 -4.01
CA SER A 222 2.69 -15.29 -3.70
C SER A 222 3.83 -14.80 -4.62
N PHE A 223 3.56 -13.83 -5.49
CA PHE A 223 4.56 -13.30 -6.40
C PHE A 223 5.52 -12.32 -5.70
N ASP A 224 6.82 -12.58 -5.76
CA ASP A 224 7.84 -11.68 -5.21
C ASP A 224 8.10 -10.48 -6.14
N HIS A 225 7.26 -9.47 -5.99
CA HIS A 225 7.32 -8.16 -6.65
C HIS A 225 8.61 -7.40 -6.33
N ASN A 226 9.16 -7.52 -5.13
CA ASN A 226 10.41 -6.84 -4.77
C ASN A 226 11.61 -7.41 -5.53
N LEU A 227 11.72 -8.73 -5.61
CA LEU A 227 12.73 -9.41 -6.41
C LEU A 227 12.54 -9.14 -7.91
N PHE A 228 11.28 -9.11 -8.38
CA PHE A 228 11.00 -8.77 -9.77
C PHE A 228 11.48 -7.35 -10.11
N LEU A 229 11.13 -6.35 -9.28
CA LEU A 229 11.63 -4.98 -9.44
C LEU A 229 13.16 -4.95 -9.46
N LYS A 230 13.81 -5.71 -8.57
CA LYS A 230 15.28 -5.82 -8.51
C LYS A 230 15.87 -6.24 -9.84
N LYS A 231 15.31 -7.30 -10.41
CA LYS A 231 15.76 -7.86 -11.69
C LYS A 231 15.50 -6.90 -12.83
N VAL A 232 14.35 -6.23 -12.85
CA VAL A 232 14.06 -5.20 -13.86
C VAL A 232 15.09 -4.08 -13.81
N ILE A 233 15.37 -3.52 -12.61
CA ILE A 233 16.36 -2.45 -12.46
C ILE A 233 17.75 -2.92 -12.92
N GLN A 234 18.19 -4.10 -12.49
CA GLN A 234 19.51 -4.64 -12.88
C GLN A 234 19.66 -4.86 -14.39
N ILE A 235 18.59 -5.24 -15.10
CA ILE A 235 18.63 -5.56 -16.53
C ILE A 235 18.46 -4.31 -17.39
N VAL A 236 17.51 -3.46 -17.04
CA VAL A 236 17.09 -2.31 -17.87
C VAL A 236 17.85 -1.04 -17.52
N PHE A 237 18.27 -0.88 -16.26
CA PHE A 237 18.97 0.29 -15.72
C PHE A 237 20.29 -0.13 -15.03
N PRO A 238 21.22 -0.79 -15.76
CA PRO A 238 22.43 -1.36 -15.17
C PRO A 238 23.37 -0.32 -14.51
N GLU A 239 23.19 0.96 -14.80
CA GLU A 239 23.89 2.08 -14.17
C GLU A 239 23.43 2.39 -12.74
N ILE A 240 22.24 1.91 -12.34
CA ILE A 240 21.70 2.10 -11.00
C ILE A 240 22.31 1.06 -10.06
N SER A 241 23.08 1.53 -9.08
CA SER A 241 23.56 0.68 -7.98
C SER A 241 22.45 0.46 -6.96
N LEU A 242 22.08 -0.81 -6.74
CA LEU A 242 21.08 -1.23 -5.75
C LEU A 242 21.68 -1.45 -4.36
#